data_AF-A0AAW0K7C6-F1
#
_entry.id   AF-A0AAW0K7C6-F1
#
_cell.length_a   1.000
_cell.length_b   1.000
_cell.length_c   1.000
_cell.angle_alpha   90.00
_cell.angle_beta   90.00
_cell.angle_gamma   90.00
#
_symmetry.space_group_name_H-M   'P 1'
#
loop_
_entity.id
_entity.type
_entity.pdbx_description
1 polymer ?
#
loop_
_entity_poly.entity_id
_entity_poly.type
_entity_poly.pdbx_seq_one_letter_code
_entity_poly.pdbx_strand_id
1 'polypeptide(L)'
;MHNVPPPLDKTSQEWDIRKLSSPIAILKGNLGATESIHFSSDGQFMVVAKPEDLVHVYSKKSDYQKCQEIDFFGEIFAVSLRPDDESMYVGIWHRTYASLL
;
A
#
# COMPACT_ATOMS: atom_id res chain seq x y z
N MET A 1 33.02 -8.62 -14.23
CA MET A 1 32.35 -8.06 -13.05
C MET A 1 30.85 -8.10 -13.34
N HIS A 2 30.08 -8.86 -12.58
CA HIS A 2 28.63 -9.00 -12.78
C HIS A 2 27.94 -7.68 -12.40
N ASN A 3 27.16 -7.12 -13.32
CA ASN A 3 26.21 -6.05 -13.04
C ASN A 3 25.11 -6.63 -12.15
N VAL A 4 25.30 -6.59 -10.83
CA VAL A 4 24.20 -6.78 -9.89
C VAL A 4 23.36 -5.49 -10.01
N PRO A 5 22.10 -5.55 -10.46
CA PRO A 5 21.23 -4.38 -10.42
C PRO A 5 21.20 -3.87 -8.98
N PRO A 6 21.15 -2.55 -8.74
CA PRO A 6 20.98 -2.02 -7.39
C PRO A 6 19.79 -2.76 -6.73
N PRO A 7 19.88 -3.09 -5.43
CA PRO A 7 18.77 -3.74 -4.72
C PRO A 7 17.52 -2.95 -5.07
N LEU A 8 16.47 -3.60 -5.61
CA LEU A 8 15.24 -2.91 -5.99
C LEU A 8 14.89 -1.98 -4.84
N ASP A 9 14.92 -0.67 -5.07
CA ASP A 9 14.63 0.31 -4.04
C ASP A 9 13.17 0.06 -3.62
N LYS A 10 12.97 -0.64 -2.50
CA LYS A 10 11.65 -1.01 -1.95
C LYS A 10 10.97 0.19 -1.29
N THR A 11 11.16 1.37 -1.86
CA THR A 11 10.68 2.64 -1.35
C THR A 11 9.64 3.19 -2.30
N SER A 12 8.40 3.33 -1.85
CA SER A 12 7.41 4.09 -2.59
C SER A 12 7.65 5.58 -2.37
N GLN A 13 7.50 6.38 -3.42
CA GLN A 13 7.73 7.82 -3.39
C GLN A 13 6.50 8.55 -3.92
N GLU A 14 6.06 9.59 -3.22
CA GLU A 14 5.02 10.51 -3.70
C GLU A 14 5.69 11.62 -4.51
N TRP A 15 5.17 11.92 -5.70
CA TRP A 15 5.71 12.92 -6.61
C TRP A 15 4.68 14.00 -6.92
N ASP A 16 5.12 15.27 -6.92
CA ASP A 16 4.30 16.36 -7.43
C ASP A 16 4.39 16.34 -8.96
N ILE A 17 3.29 16.04 -9.65
CA ILE A 17 3.25 16.06 -11.11
C ILE A 17 3.56 17.45 -11.69
N ARG A 18 3.39 18.53 -10.91
CA ARG A 18 3.72 19.90 -11.29
C ARG A 18 5.17 20.26 -10.99
N LYS A 19 5.85 19.49 -10.13
CA LYS A 19 7.24 19.70 -9.69
C LYS A 19 7.97 18.37 -9.57
N LEU A 20 8.43 17.88 -10.70
CA LEU A 20 9.17 16.62 -10.82
C LEU A 20 10.65 16.71 -10.38
N SER A 21 11.07 17.82 -9.77
CA SER A 21 12.47 18.04 -9.37
C SER A 21 12.90 17.22 -8.17
N SER A 22 11.96 16.84 -7.31
CA SER A 22 12.21 16.06 -6.09
C SER A 22 10.93 15.38 -5.61
N PRO A 23 11.02 14.19 -4.99
CA PRO A 23 9.87 13.55 -4.37
C PRO A 23 9.33 14.42 -3.23
N ILE A 24 8.00 14.47 -3.08
CA ILE A 24 7.32 15.17 -1.98
C ILE A 24 7.53 14.38 -0.68
N ALA A 25 7.41 13.06 -0.76
CA ALA A 25 7.56 12.16 0.37
C ALA A 25 8.19 10.84 -0.06
N ILE A 26 8.99 10.26 0.84
CA ILE A 26 9.59 8.94 0.68
C ILE A 26 8.97 8.06 1.76
N LEU A 27 8.16 7.08 1.34
CA LEU A 27 7.64 6.08 2.24
C LEU A 27 8.74 5.08 2.56
N LYS A 28 9.34 5.29 3.73
CA LYS A 28 10.31 4.38 4.34
C LYS A 28 9.55 3.28 5.05
N GLY A 29 9.17 2.27 4.29
CA GLY A 29 8.71 0.97 4.77
C GLY A 29 9.22 -0.07 3.79
N ASN A 30 9.35 -1.32 4.21
CA ASN A 30 9.61 -2.43 3.29
C ASN A 30 8.32 -2.68 2.48
N LEU A 31 8.01 -1.73 1.60
CA LEU A 31 7.00 -1.80 0.58
C LEU A 31 7.62 -2.69 -0.50
N GLY A 32 7.57 -4.00 -0.24
CA GLY A 32 7.99 -5.02 -1.19
C GLY A 32 7.14 -4.99 -2.46
N ALA A 33 6.86 -6.16 -3.05
CA ALA A 33 5.87 -6.23 -4.11
C ALA A 33 4.55 -5.64 -3.58
N THR A 34 4.12 -4.53 -4.17
CA THR A 34 2.87 -3.85 -3.82
C THR A 34 1.91 -4.07 -4.98
N GLU A 35 0.73 -4.57 -4.68
CA GLU A 35 -0.26 -4.91 -5.72
C GLU A 35 -1.15 -3.72 -6.05
N SER A 36 -1.50 -2.92 -5.04
CA SER A 36 -2.35 -1.74 -5.23
C SER A 36 -2.03 -0.61 -4.25
N ILE A 37 -2.21 0.63 -4.72
CA ILE A 37 -2.08 1.86 -3.94
C ILE A 37 -3.32 2.72 -4.21
N HIS A 38 -4.01 3.13 -3.15
CA HIS A 38 -5.16 4.01 -3.21
C HIS A 38 -4.96 5.22 -2.29
N PHE A 39 -5.35 6.40 -2.77
CA PHE A 39 -5.45 7.60 -1.96
C PHE A 39 -6.89 7.80 -1.53
N SER A 40 -7.07 8.31 -0.31
CA SER A 40 -8.36 8.85 0.13
C SER A 40 -8.75 10.07 -0.69
N SER A 41 -10.05 10.32 -0.81
CA SER A 41 -10.59 11.45 -1.57
C SER A 41 -10.20 12.80 -0.96
N ASP A 42 -10.03 12.84 0.36
CA ASP A 42 -9.51 13.98 1.13
C ASP A 42 -7.97 14.10 1.10
N GLY A 43 -7.28 13.12 0.50
CA GLY A 43 -5.83 13.02 0.41
C GLY A 43 -5.10 12.89 1.75
N GLN A 44 -5.80 12.62 2.85
CA GLN A 44 -5.23 12.49 4.19
C GLN A 44 -4.63 11.11 4.45
N PHE A 45 -5.07 10.09 3.71
CA PHE A 45 -4.65 8.71 3.87
C PHE A 45 -4.19 8.11 2.55
N MET A 46 -3.19 7.24 2.64
CA MET A 46 -2.77 6.38 1.54
C MET A 46 -2.83 4.94 2.00
N VAL A 47 -3.55 4.12 1.26
CA VAL A 47 -3.72 2.69 1.51
C VAL A 47 -2.88 1.91 0.51
N VAL A 48 -2.07 1.02 1.01
CA VAL A 48 -1.17 0.19 0.23
C VAL A 48 -1.45 -1.28 0.54
N ALA A 49 -1.86 -2.03 -0.48
CA ALA A 49 -2.16 -3.46 -0.37
C ALA A 49 -0.97 -4.29 -0.84
N LYS A 50 -0.51 -5.22 0.00
CA LYS A 50 0.50 -6.22 -0.37
C LYS A 50 -0.18 -7.52 -0.81
N PRO A 51 0.44 -8.30 -1.71
CA PRO A 51 -0.11 -9.56 -2.21
C PRO A 51 -0.28 -10.65 -1.15
N GLU A 52 0.48 -10.56 -0.05
CA GLU A 52 0.53 -11.60 0.98
C GLU A 52 -0.76 -11.56 1.81
N ASP A 53 -0.83 -10.61 2.75
CA ASP A 53 -1.94 -10.46 3.72
C ASP A 53 -2.02 -9.05 4.33
N LEU A 54 -1.03 -8.19 4.07
CA LEU A 54 -0.93 -6.91 4.76
C LEU A 54 -1.48 -5.74 3.95
N VAL A 55 -2.38 -4.98 4.57
CA VAL A 55 -2.75 -3.64 4.12
C VAL A 55 -2.11 -2.60 5.05
N HIS A 56 -1.35 -1.69 4.47
CA HIS A 56 -0.71 -0.59 5.18
C HIS A 56 -1.48 0.70 4.91
N VAL A 57 -1.95 1.37 5.96
CA VAL A 57 -2.62 2.66 5.89
C VAL A 57 -1.69 3.72 6.47
N TYR A 58 -1.25 4.63 5.62
CA TYR A 58 -0.37 5.74 5.98
C TYR A 58 -1.16 7.03 6.11
N SER A 59 -0.83 7.86 7.11
CA SER A 59 -1.40 9.20 7.24
C SER A 59 -0.47 10.26 6.65
N LYS A 60 -0.98 11.04 5.70
CA LYS A 60 -0.28 12.21 5.14
C LYS A 60 -0.05 13.31 6.17
N LYS A 61 -0.96 13.48 7.14
CA LYS A 61 -0.81 14.47 8.23
C LYS A 61 0.45 14.24 9.06
N SER A 62 0.91 12.99 9.13
CA SER A 62 2.13 12.60 9.84
C SER A 62 3.30 12.37 8.89
N ASP A 63 3.28 12.95 7.68
CA ASP A 63 4.34 12.81 6.68
C ASP A 63 4.68 11.33 6.36
N TYR A 64 3.63 10.50 6.29
CA TYR A 64 3.74 9.04 6.11
C TYR A 64 4.57 8.30 7.17
N GLN A 65 4.94 8.95 8.28
CA GLN A 65 5.67 8.32 9.39
C GLN A 65 4.78 7.42 10.23
N LYS A 66 3.47 7.69 10.24
CA LYS A 66 2.48 6.85 10.93
C LYS A 66 1.87 5.88 9.92
N CYS A 67 2.19 4.60 10.10
CA CYS A 67 1.62 3.49 9.38
C CYS A 67 0.77 2.65 10.34
N GLN A 68 -0.46 2.37 9.95
CA GLN A 68 -1.27 1.33 10.56
C GLN A 68 -1.23 0.11 9.65
N GLU A 69 -0.76 -1.00 10.18
CA GLU A 69 -0.77 -2.28 9.49
C GLU A 69 -2.04 -3.04 9.88
N ILE A 70 -2.73 -3.56 8.88
CA ILE A 70 -3.93 -4.38 9.03
C ILE A 70 -3.62 -5.71 8.35
N ASP A 71 -3.63 -6.75 9.16
CA ASP A 71 -3.37 -8.12 8.74
C ASP A 71 -4.70 -8.81 8.36
N PHE A 72 -4.72 -9.42 7.18
CA PHE A 72 -5.88 -10.12 6.62
C PHE A 72 -5.53 -11.58 6.34
N PHE A 73 -6.42 -12.49 6.75
CA PHE A 73 -6.18 -13.90 6.49
C PHE A 73 -6.54 -14.28 5.04
N GLY A 74 -5.54 -14.29 4.15
CA GLY A 74 -5.64 -14.72 2.76
C GLY A 74 -5.10 -13.70 1.75
N GLU A 75 -4.89 -14.13 0.51
CA GLU A 75 -4.33 -13.29 -0.56
C GLU A 75 -5.27 -12.13 -0.89
N ILE A 76 -4.75 -10.89 -0.85
CA ILE A 76 -5.53 -9.69 -1.15
C ILE A 76 -5.54 -9.49 -2.67
N PHE A 77 -6.72 -9.44 -3.29
CA PHE A 77 -6.85 -9.21 -4.74
C PHE A 77 -7.16 -7.75 -5.08
N ALA A 78 -7.92 -7.07 -4.22
CA ALA A 78 -8.34 -5.70 -4.46
C ALA A 78 -8.64 -4.96 -3.16
N VAL A 79 -8.43 -3.65 -3.17
CA VAL A 79 -8.88 -2.74 -2.12
C VAL A 79 -9.66 -1.61 -2.76
N SER A 80 -10.75 -1.17 -2.12
CA SER A 80 -11.55 -0.04 -2.57
C SER A 80 -11.92 0.83 -1.38
N LEU A 81 -11.68 2.14 -1.48
CA LEU A 81 -12.08 3.10 -0.46
C LEU A 81 -13.50 3.60 -0.71
N ARG A 82 -14.28 3.75 0.36
CA ARG A 82 -15.56 4.47 0.30
C ARG A 82 -15.25 5.95 0.01
N PRO A 83 -16.05 6.65 -0.81
CA PRO A 83 -15.77 8.05 -1.17
C PRO A 83 -15.76 9.06 -0.01
N ASP A 84 -16.29 8.67 1.15
CA ASP A 84 -16.27 9.48 2.39
C ASP A 84 -15.05 9.20 3.27
N ASP A 85 -14.13 8.34 2.82
CA ASP A 85 -12.87 8.00 3.47
C ASP A 85 -12.97 7.39 4.89
N GLU A 86 -14.18 7.06 5.38
CA GLU A 86 -14.33 6.44 6.72
C GLU A 86 -14.27 4.91 6.68
N SER A 87 -14.35 4.28 5.50
CA SER A 87 -14.38 2.82 5.37
C SER A 87 -13.71 2.35 4.08
N MET A 88 -13.17 1.13 4.12
CA MET A 88 -12.58 0.47 2.96
C MET A 88 -13.10 -0.96 2.84
N TYR A 89 -13.20 -1.45 1.60
CA TYR A 89 -13.46 -2.83 1.27
C TYR A 89 -12.16 -3.50 0.84
N VAL A 90 -11.90 -4.68 1.39
CA VAL A 90 -10.77 -5.53 1.01
C VAL A 90 -11.35 -6.81 0.44
N GLY A 91 -11.07 -7.06 -0.84
CA GLY A 91 -11.40 -8.30 -1.52
C GLY A 91 -10.30 -9.32 -1.25
N ILE A 92 -10.60 -10.31 -0.41
CA ILE A 92 -9.68 -11.40 -0.06
C ILE A 92 -10.04 -12.61 -0.92
N TRP A 93 -9.06 -13.17 -1.60
CA TRP A 93 -9.22 -14.45 -2.27
C TRP A 93 -8.81 -15.57 -1.30
N HIS A 94 -9.79 -16.38 -0.91
CA HIS A 94 -9.54 -17.54 -0.09
C HIS A 94 -9.41 -18.78 -0.98
N ARG A 95 -8.20 -19.26 -1.26
CA ARG A 95 -7.99 -20.50 -2.02
C ARG A 95 -8.21 -21.77 -1.18
N THR A 96 -8.35 -21.63 0.15
CA THR A 96 -8.33 -22.77 1.08
C THR A 96 -9.51 -22.75 2.06
N TYR A 97 -10.76 -22.74 1.55
CA TYR A 97 -11.89 -23.37 2.27
C TYR A 97 -12.88 -23.95 1.25
N ALA A 98 -12.38 -24.80 0.34
CA ALA A 98 -13.11 -26.01 0.04
C ALA A 98 -12.70 -27.01 1.12
N SER A 99 -13.66 -27.44 1.96
CA SER A 99 -13.50 -28.32 3.13
C SER A 99 -13.12 -27.61 4.44
N LEU A 100 -14.14 -27.13 5.15
CA LEU A 100 -14.34 -27.62 6.51
C LEU A 100 -15.83 -27.94 6.65
N LEU A 101 -16.14 -29.22 6.51
CA LEU A 101 -17.38 -29.88 6.88
C LEU A 101 -17.02 -30.84 8.02
#